data_AF-A0A151I3J5-F1
#
_entry.id   AF-A0A151I3J5-F1
#
_cell.length_a   1.000
_cell.length_b   1.000
_cell.length_c   1.000
_cell.angle_alpha   90.00
_cell.angle_beta   90.00
_cell.angle_gamma   90.00
#
_symmetry.space_group_name_H-M   'P 1'
#
loop_
_entity.id
_entity.type
_entity.pdbx_description
1 polymer ?
#
loop_
_entity_poly.entity_id
_entity_poly.type
_entity_poly.pdbx_seq_one_letter_code
_entity_poly.pdbx_strand_id
1 'polypeptide(L)'
;MSIFVLWTNGMDNEKLADREWWETTLIYQIWPRGFQDSDGDGEGDLKGYDVSNYTDVDPLFGNLGDFDNLMREAHNRGLKVILDVIPNHSSDQHEWFQLSAKKVQPYTDYYIWTNDSINKNGKNIPPNNWISTYNVVNGSAWSWHDGRQQWYYHKFHSSQPDLNLRNEKVIKELMDIFDFWLERNVDGFRINAVPYFFEDKALRNESFVGRNIYTFGLPESTALLYVFREHIDNWVSRKNATSKLLIAESYDISDDNLLAYYGNSTHKGIAPLNLKFITHIRDSSNATYIKHILEKWLKFLPKYSKTNWVLSNHDNSRVASRIGLNRIDGLHMLSLLLPGQAYTYYGEEIAMLDTKLPWNSTIDPMGCARGINKYKYFSRDPARTPMQWSSKSSAGFSINNTTYLPIHPNYVNRNVEIQQNRKRSNLKTYKKLAILRKQPVFTDGDYEFASLNNDRVLVLKRSFKNYPVYFIVINLSLRQEKVNLTSIHANLKNTLNIIVASSNAIRVTGTVPWANFILTANAAVVLKSEEQTTTKPSITITTEEGAVTNDSTESTSLTTNITNFTEKSTTEKSTTKKEEERSTTESDNNAMLSCAPAFLLIISSIVISCKF
;
A
#
# COMPACT_ATOMS: atom_id res chain seq x y z
N MET A 1 8.82 -34.38 -31.40
CA MET A 1 7.78 -34.26 -30.36
C MET A 1 7.57 -32.76 -30.13
N SER A 2 6.32 -32.29 -30.15
CA SER A 2 6.01 -31.04 -30.85
C SER A 2 6.40 -29.73 -30.13
N ILE A 3 7.02 -28.85 -30.92
CA ILE A 3 7.22 -27.42 -30.61
C ILE A 3 5.96 -26.66 -31.05
N PHE A 4 5.56 -25.64 -30.30
CA PHE A 4 4.68 -24.58 -30.80
C PHE A 4 5.39 -23.22 -30.69
N VAL A 5 5.53 -22.56 -31.84
CA VAL A 5 6.01 -21.18 -31.96
C VAL A 5 4.79 -20.26 -32.00
N LEU A 6 4.76 -19.23 -31.17
CA LEU A 6 3.77 -18.15 -31.29
C LEU A 6 4.29 -17.06 -32.23
N TRP A 7 3.57 -16.80 -33.31
CA TRP A 7 3.91 -15.76 -34.28
C TRP A 7 3.29 -14.43 -33.86
N THR A 8 4.14 -13.44 -33.59
CA THR A 8 3.74 -12.06 -33.30
C THR A 8 3.63 -11.26 -34.60
N ASN A 9 2.43 -10.77 -34.94
CA ASN A 9 2.30 -9.70 -35.93
C ASN A 9 2.34 -8.34 -35.23
N GLY A 10 3.28 -7.49 -35.67
CA GLY A 10 3.65 -6.26 -34.98
C GLY A 10 2.70 -5.09 -35.22
N MET A 11 2.47 -4.33 -34.15
CA MET A 11 2.29 -2.88 -34.14
C MET A 11 2.81 -2.38 -32.79
N ASP A 12 4.03 -1.82 -32.79
CA ASP A 12 4.71 -1.06 -31.72
C ASP A 12 4.33 -1.38 -30.26
N ASN A 13 4.67 -2.60 -29.81
CA ASN A 13 4.41 -3.06 -28.44
C ASN A 13 5.58 -2.82 -27.45
N GLU A 14 6.58 -2.00 -27.79
CA GLU A 14 7.77 -1.70 -26.95
C GLU A 14 7.47 -0.97 -25.61
N LYS A 15 6.20 -0.76 -25.25
CA LYS A 15 5.79 -0.11 -23.98
C LYS A 15 4.92 -0.95 -23.05
N LEU A 16 4.52 -2.16 -23.45
CA LEU A 16 4.00 -3.15 -22.51
C LEU A 16 5.17 -3.98 -21.97
N ALA A 17 6.09 -3.33 -21.27
CA ALA A 17 7.14 -4.00 -20.51
C ALA A 17 6.50 -4.91 -19.45
N ASP A 18 7.12 -6.06 -19.19
CA ASP A 18 6.68 -7.00 -18.15
C ASP A 18 6.60 -6.29 -16.80
N ARG A 19 5.37 -6.07 -16.34
CA ARG A 19 5.12 -5.41 -15.05
C ARG A 19 5.14 -6.43 -13.95
N GLU A 20 5.88 -6.11 -12.90
CA GLU A 20 5.83 -6.90 -11.68
C GLU A 20 4.41 -6.89 -11.11
N TRP A 21 3.97 -8.06 -10.61
CA TRP A 21 2.59 -8.29 -10.16
C TRP A 21 2.11 -7.28 -9.08
N TRP A 22 3.06 -6.68 -8.37
CA TRP A 22 2.81 -5.73 -7.29
C TRP A 22 2.76 -4.26 -7.72
N GLU A 23 3.14 -3.86 -8.94
CA GLU A 23 3.31 -2.43 -9.28
C GLU A 23 2.02 -1.59 -9.18
N THR A 24 0.88 -2.21 -9.50
CA THR A 24 -0.44 -1.55 -9.59
C THR A 24 -1.50 -2.25 -8.75
N THR A 25 -1.10 -3.22 -7.92
CA THR A 25 -2.04 -4.08 -7.18
C THR A 25 -2.83 -3.30 -6.12
N LEU A 26 -3.88 -3.96 -5.60
CA LEU A 26 -4.68 -3.50 -4.47
C LEU A 26 -4.29 -4.33 -3.25
N ILE A 27 -3.90 -3.61 -2.19
CA ILE A 27 -3.24 -4.16 -1.02
C ILE A 27 -4.17 -3.96 0.17
N TYR A 28 -4.52 -5.05 0.85
CA TYR A 28 -5.46 -5.06 1.96
C TYR A 28 -4.74 -5.41 3.26
N GLN A 29 -4.56 -4.42 4.13
CA GLN A 29 -3.92 -4.61 5.43
C GLN A 29 -4.93 -5.13 6.45
N ILE A 30 -4.66 -6.33 6.94
CA ILE A 30 -5.42 -6.98 8.00
C ILE A 30 -4.69 -6.67 9.33
N TRP A 31 -5.37 -6.02 10.28
CA TRP A 31 -5.00 -6.09 11.69
C TRP A 31 -5.63 -7.37 12.25
N PRO A 32 -4.86 -8.45 12.44
CA PRO A 32 -5.51 -9.75 12.42
C PRO A 32 -6.37 -10.02 13.67
N ARG A 33 -6.00 -9.44 14.83
CA ARG A 33 -6.72 -9.59 16.11
C ARG A 33 -8.13 -9.02 16.04
N GLY A 34 -8.35 -8.08 15.11
CA GLY A 34 -9.64 -7.45 14.89
C GLY A 34 -10.37 -7.95 13.65
N PHE A 35 -9.91 -9.00 12.97
CA PHE A 35 -10.48 -9.39 11.68
C PHE A 35 -11.57 -10.46 11.78
N GLN A 36 -11.26 -11.61 12.38
CA GLN A 36 -12.20 -12.70 12.67
C GLN A 36 -11.68 -13.47 13.88
N ASP A 37 -12.59 -13.88 14.75
CA ASP A 37 -12.43 -14.87 15.82
C ASP A 37 -13.16 -16.15 15.36
N SER A 38 -12.47 -17.30 15.36
CA SER A 38 -13.02 -18.58 14.92
C SER A 38 -13.31 -19.58 16.04
N ASP A 39 -12.74 -19.39 17.24
CA ASP A 39 -12.83 -20.33 18.37
C ASP A 39 -13.76 -19.86 19.52
N GLY A 40 -14.06 -18.56 19.57
CA GLY A 40 -14.95 -17.91 20.53
C GLY A 40 -14.26 -17.30 21.76
N ASP A 41 -12.93 -17.15 21.80
CA ASP A 41 -12.24 -16.53 22.93
C ASP A 41 -12.49 -15.00 23.07
N GLY A 42 -12.98 -14.36 22.00
CA GLY A 42 -13.26 -12.92 21.92
C GLY A 42 -12.13 -12.11 21.26
N GLU A 43 -11.10 -12.77 20.75
CA GLU A 43 -9.91 -12.22 20.11
C GLU A 43 -9.74 -12.83 18.71
N GLY A 44 -9.24 -12.05 17.75
CA GLY A 44 -9.06 -12.57 16.41
C GLY A 44 -7.87 -13.51 16.34
N ASP A 45 -7.96 -14.53 15.49
CA ASP A 45 -7.07 -15.71 15.45
C ASP A 45 -5.60 -15.41 15.06
N LEU A 46 -5.12 -14.15 15.15
CA LEU A 46 -3.78 -13.66 14.80
C LEU A 46 -3.53 -12.32 15.56
N LYS A 47 -2.46 -12.06 16.33
CA LYS A 47 -2.19 -10.75 17.03
C LYS A 47 -0.77 -10.24 16.85
N GLY A 48 -0.55 -8.91 16.83
CA GLY A 48 0.75 -8.20 16.97
C GLY A 48 1.14 -7.77 18.40
N TYR A 49 2.37 -7.28 18.69
CA TYR A 49 3.44 -6.74 17.83
C TYR A 49 4.89 -6.68 18.48
N ASP A 50 5.46 -7.78 18.98
CA ASP A 50 6.69 -7.89 19.84
C ASP A 50 7.27 -9.32 19.84
N VAL A 51 8.25 -9.58 18.98
CA VAL A 51 8.57 -10.95 18.58
C VAL A 51 9.42 -11.68 19.62
N SER A 52 8.88 -12.77 20.19
CA SER A 52 9.58 -13.72 21.07
C SER A 52 10.16 -14.94 20.33
N ASN A 53 9.68 -15.22 19.11
CA ASN A 53 10.26 -16.14 18.14
C ASN A 53 9.92 -15.65 16.71
N TYR A 54 10.93 -15.39 15.88
CA TYR A 54 10.73 -14.89 14.50
C TYR A 54 10.38 -15.97 13.46
N THR A 55 10.48 -17.25 13.82
CA THR A 55 10.36 -18.40 12.91
C THR A 55 9.29 -19.40 13.36
N ASP A 56 8.26 -18.92 14.04
CA ASP A 56 7.09 -19.71 14.42
C ASP A 56 5.81 -18.86 14.41
N VAL A 57 4.67 -19.50 14.59
CA VAL A 57 3.37 -18.87 14.79
C VAL A 57 3.04 -18.90 16.28
N ASP A 58 2.60 -17.78 16.85
CA ASP A 58 2.15 -17.73 18.25
C ASP A 58 0.97 -18.71 18.44
N PRO A 59 1.01 -19.63 19.44
CA PRO A 59 0.05 -20.72 19.58
C PRO A 59 -1.42 -20.32 19.68
N LEU A 60 -1.72 -19.06 20.01
CA LEU A 60 -3.08 -18.55 19.97
C LEU A 60 -3.67 -18.48 18.55
N PHE A 61 -2.82 -18.62 17.53
CA PHE A 61 -3.15 -18.42 16.11
C PHE A 61 -3.06 -19.71 15.30
N GLY A 62 -3.02 -20.85 15.98
CA GLY A 62 -2.66 -22.13 15.40
C GLY A 62 -1.13 -22.31 15.37
N ASN A 63 -0.63 -22.86 14.27
CA ASN A 63 0.77 -23.25 14.12
C ASN A 63 1.25 -23.06 12.67
N LEU A 64 2.51 -23.40 12.40
CA LEU A 64 3.09 -23.34 11.04
C LEU A 64 2.30 -24.12 9.97
N GLY A 65 1.62 -25.20 10.33
CA GLY A 65 0.74 -25.94 9.41
C GLY A 65 -0.54 -25.18 9.04
N ASP A 66 -1.09 -24.39 9.95
CA ASP A 66 -2.22 -23.49 9.67
C ASP A 66 -1.78 -22.31 8.79
N PHE A 67 -0.56 -21.80 9.02
CA PHE A 67 0.07 -20.82 8.14
C PHE A 67 0.29 -21.37 6.72
N ASP A 68 0.85 -22.58 6.58
CA ASP A 68 1.05 -23.21 5.27
C ASP A 68 -0.29 -23.49 4.55
N ASN A 69 -1.36 -23.78 5.31
CA ASN A 69 -2.72 -23.87 4.79
C ASN A 69 -3.25 -22.51 4.32
N LEU A 70 -3.07 -21.44 5.10
CA LEU A 70 -3.43 -20.07 4.72
C LEU A 70 -2.74 -19.63 3.43
N MET A 71 -1.43 -19.88 3.32
CA MET A 71 -0.64 -19.57 2.12
C MET A 71 -1.17 -20.31 0.89
N ARG A 72 -1.38 -21.63 1.00
CA ARG A 72 -1.96 -22.46 -0.07
C ARG A 72 -3.34 -21.95 -0.49
N GLU A 73 -4.23 -21.67 0.46
CA GLU A 73 -5.59 -21.24 0.16
C GLU A 73 -5.65 -19.81 -0.41
N ALA A 74 -4.75 -18.92 0.00
CA ALA A 74 -4.59 -17.60 -0.61
C ALA A 74 -4.13 -17.74 -2.08
N HIS A 75 -3.07 -18.50 -2.34
CA HIS A 75 -2.53 -18.72 -3.68
C HIS A 75 -3.52 -19.43 -4.61
N ASN A 76 -4.27 -20.43 -4.12
CA ASN A 76 -5.36 -21.09 -4.84
C ASN A 76 -6.47 -20.11 -5.31
N ARG A 77 -6.62 -18.96 -4.63
CA ARG A 77 -7.58 -17.90 -4.98
C ARG A 77 -6.96 -16.77 -5.81
N GLY A 78 -5.72 -16.93 -6.26
CA GLY A 78 -4.96 -15.89 -6.97
C GLY A 78 -4.63 -14.67 -6.09
N LEU A 79 -4.70 -14.84 -4.77
CA LEU A 79 -4.24 -13.83 -3.81
C LEU A 79 -2.72 -13.96 -3.64
N LYS A 80 -2.14 -12.91 -3.06
CA LYS A 80 -0.75 -12.87 -2.62
C LYS A 80 -0.74 -12.57 -1.12
N VAL A 81 0.33 -12.94 -0.43
CA VAL A 81 0.49 -12.69 1.02
C VAL A 81 1.88 -12.12 1.30
N ILE A 82 1.94 -10.93 1.89
CA ILE A 82 3.17 -10.39 2.48
C ILE A 82 3.06 -10.28 4.00
N LEU A 83 4.19 -10.45 4.67
CA LEU A 83 4.29 -10.38 6.13
C LEU A 83 4.93 -9.07 6.57
N ASP A 84 4.50 -8.56 7.73
CA ASP A 84 5.24 -7.51 8.40
C ASP A 84 6.47 -8.12 9.09
N VAL A 85 7.63 -7.47 9.02
CA VAL A 85 8.85 -7.87 9.75
C VAL A 85 9.37 -6.65 10.51
N ILE A 86 9.88 -6.87 11.73
CA ILE A 86 10.38 -5.80 12.62
C ILE A 86 11.86 -6.10 12.93
N PRO A 87 12.81 -5.63 12.10
CA PRO A 87 14.23 -5.86 12.36
C PRO A 87 14.80 -5.07 13.55
N ASN A 88 14.07 -4.07 14.05
CA ASN A 88 14.56 -3.10 15.03
C ASN A 88 14.77 -3.69 16.44
N HIS A 89 13.86 -4.55 16.89
CA HIS A 89 13.79 -5.03 18.28
C HIS A 89 13.10 -6.39 18.31
N SER A 90 13.41 -7.16 19.35
CA SER A 90 12.66 -8.35 19.76
C SER A 90 12.00 -8.11 21.11
N SER A 91 11.27 -9.10 21.62
CA SER A 91 10.81 -9.11 23.00
C SER A 91 11.97 -9.30 23.98
N ASP A 92 11.83 -8.78 25.20
CA ASP A 92 12.70 -9.11 26.33
C ASP A 92 12.56 -10.58 26.79
N GLN A 93 11.48 -11.26 26.36
CA GLN A 93 11.31 -12.70 26.51
C GLN A 93 11.99 -13.52 25.41
N HIS A 94 12.52 -12.90 24.35
CA HIS A 94 13.19 -13.60 23.26
C HIS A 94 14.48 -14.28 23.79
N GLU A 95 14.78 -15.50 23.31
CA GLU A 95 15.95 -16.28 23.75
C GLU A 95 17.24 -15.46 23.62
N TRP A 96 17.44 -14.80 22.49
CA TRP A 96 18.56 -13.88 22.26
C TRP A 96 18.73 -12.85 23.38
N PHE A 97 17.66 -12.20 23.88
CA PHE A 97 17.78 -11.21 24.96
C PHE A 97 18.15 -11.89 26.28
N GLN A 98 17.53 -13.03 26.58
CA GLN A 98 17.81 -13.81 27.79
C GLN A 98 19.26 -14.34 27.84
N LEU A 99 19.80 -14.78 26.69
CA LEU A 99 21.19 -15.20 26.54
C LEU A 99 22.16 -14.00 26.53
N SER A 100 21.77 -12.89 25.90
CA SER A 100 22.51 -11.64 25.95
C SER A 100 22.63 -11.13 27.38
N ALA A 101 21.52 -11.04 28.13
CA ALA A 101 21.48 -10.64 29.53
C ALA A 101 22.45 -11.45 30.41
N LYS A 102 22.62 -12.73 30.13
CA LYS A 102 23.56 -13.67 30.79
C LYS A 102 25.00 -13.63 30.24
N LYS A 103 25.28 -12.78 29.25
CA LYS A 103 26.58 -12.66 28.54
C LYS A 103 27.05 -13.98 27.90
N VAL A 104 26.10 -14.77 27.40
CA VAL A 104 26.37 -16.02 26.68
C VAL A 104 26.77 -15.70 25.24
N GLN A 105 27.92 -16.20 24.79
CA GLN A 105 28.36 -16.07 23.40
C GLN A 105 27.54 -17.00 22.48
N PRO A 106 27.16 -16.57 21.26
CA PRO A 106 27.49 -15.29 20.60
C PRO A 106 26.57 -14.10 20.96
N TYR A 107 25.55 -14.30 21.79
CA TYR A 107 24.45 -13.35 22.04
C TYR A 107 24.80 -12.13 22.90
N THR A 108 25.95 -12.11 23.57
CA THR A 108 26.42 -11.02 24.46
C THR A 108 26.20 -9.61 23.89
N ASP A 109 26.40 -9.43 22.59
CA ASP A 109 26.36 -8.12 21.92
C ASP A 109 25.24 -8.04 20.85
N TYR A 110 24.19 -8.86 20.97
CA TYR A 110 23.00 -8.82 20.10
C TYR A 110 22.10 -7.61 20.36
N TYR A 111 22.22 -6.96 21.52
CA TYR A 111 21.46 -5.77 21.91
C TYR A 111 22.40 -4.66 22.34
N ILE A 112 21.88 -3.44 22.38
CA ILE A 112 22.66 -2.26 22.75
C ILE A 112 22.72 -2.14 24.27
N TRP A 113 23.85 -2.56 24.84
CA TRP A 113 24.15 -2.49 26.27
C TRP A 113 25.17 -1.41 26.58
N THR A 114 25.03 -0.73 27.71
CA THR A 114 26.03 0.20 28.22
C THR A 114 26.16 0.13 29.74
N ASN A 115 27.33 0.55 30.23
CA ASN A 115 27.67 0.50 31.65
C ASN A 115 26.86 1.53 32.46
N ASP A 116 26.90 1.36 33.76
CA ASP A 116 26.38 2.31 34.72
C ASP A 116 27.04 3.69 34.58
N SER A 117 26.22 4.72 34.73
CA SER A 117 26.66 6.03 35.18
C SER A 117 26.00 6.27 36.52
N ILE A 118 26.79 6.45 37.57
CA ILE A 118 26.30 6.65 38.93
C ILE A 118 26.23 8.15 39.21
N ASN A 119 25.08 8.64 39.67
CA ASN A 119 24.95 10.05 40.08
C ASN A 119 25.59 10.29 41.46
N LYS A 120 25.70 11.56 41.88
CA LYS A 120 26.31 11.95 43.16
C LYS A 120 25.67 11.31 44.42
N ASN A 121 24.50 10.69 44.28
CA ASN A 121 23.74 10.07 45.36
C ASN A 121 23.77 8.52 45.29
N GLY A 122 24.66 7.93 44.48
CA GLY A 122 24.79 6.47 44.37
C GLY A 122 23.72 5.79 43.52
N LYS A 123 22.89 6.53 42.79
CA LYS A 123 21.83 5.96 41.93
C LYS A 123 22.27 5.91 40.47
N ASN A 124 22.04 4.76 39.83
CA ASN A 124 22.19 4.59 38.38
C ASN A 124 21.32 5.61 37.62
N ILE A 125 21.94 6.31 36.68
CA ILE A 125 21.27 7.19 35.71
C ILE A 125 21.50 6.66 34.29
N PRO A 126 20.52 6.86 33.37
CA PRO A 126 20.71 6.56 31.95
C PRO A 126 21.96 7.22 31.36
N PRO A 127 22.58 6.64 30.32
CA PRO A 127 23.79 7.17 29.68
C PRO A 127 23.56 8.54 29.02
N ASN A 128 22.34 8.82 28.57
CA ASN A 128 21.96 10.05 27.89
C ASN A 128 20.46 10.35 28.04
N ASN A 129 20.04 11.49 27.50
CA ASN A 129 18.67 12.02 27.56
C ASN A 129 17.73 11.50 26.45
N TRP A 130 18.04 10.36 25.83
CA TRP A 130 17.16 9.76 24.81
C TRP A 130 15.84 9.28 25.44
N ILE A 131 14.75 9.45 24.70
CA ILE A 131 13.38 9.16 25.16
C ILE A 131 12.71 8.05 24.34
N SER A 132 11.89 7.27 25.05
CA SER A 132 10.99 6.27 24.49
C SER A 132 9.85 6.95 23.73
N THR A 133 9.43 6.34 22.61
CA THR A 133 8.23 6.75 21.86
C THR A 133 6.96 6.55 22.70
N TYR A 134 6.91 5.48 23.49
CA TYR A 134 5.70 5.10 24.24
C TYR A 134 5.60 5.87 25.57
N ASN A 135 6.71 6.11 26.28
CA ASN A 135 6.72 6.86 27.53
C ASN A 135 7.51 8.18 27.40
N VAL A 136 6.79 9.30 27.28
CA VAL A 136 7.40 10.65 27.13
C VAL A 136 7.41 11.45 28.44
N VAL A 137 6.66 11.04 29.46
CA VAL A 137 6.62 11.75 30.75
C VAL A 137 7.53 11.02 31.73
N ASN A 138 8.80 11.44 31.75
CA ASN A 138 9.94 10.84 32.48
C ASN A 138 10.45 9.49 31.93
N GLY A 139 9.95 9.00 30.80
CA GLY A 139 10.42 7.74 30.19
C GLY A 139 11.71 7.89 29.40
N SER A 140 12.81 7.38 29.97
CA SER A 140 14.05 7.17 29.22
C SER A 140 13.85 6.09 28.15
N ALA A 141 14.66 6.14 27.09
CA ALA A 141 14.86 5.04 26.15
C ALA A 141 15.84 3.97 26.68
N TRP A 142 16.12 3.99 27.98
CA TRP A 142 17.03 3.07 28.65
C TRP A 142 16.38 2.48 29.88
N SER A 143 16.53 1.17 30.05
CA SER A 143 16.10 0.44 31.24
C SER A 143 17.28 -0.32 31.84
N TRP A 144 17.34 -0.35 33.17
CA TRP A 144 18.40 -1.03 33.91
C TRP A 144 18.06 -2.52 34.06
N HIS A 145 19.01 -3.42 33.79
CA HIS A 145 18.81 -4.85 33.92
C HIS A 145 19.60 -5.41 35.10
N ASP A 146 18.90 -5.74 36.20
CA ASP A 146 19.53 -6.19 37.45
C ASP A 146 20.39 -7.45 37.30
N GLY A 147 20.01 -8.39 36.41
CA GLY A 147 20.83 -9.59 36.16
C GLY A 147 22.13 -9.32 35.41
N ARG A 148 22.25 -8.21 34.67
CA ARG A 148 23.41 -7.87 33.83
C ARG A 148 24.25 -6.72 34.39
N GLN A 149 23.66 -5.93 35.30
CA GLN A 149 24.22 -4.71 35.88
C GLN A 149 24.64 -3.70 34.81
N GLN A 150 23.77 -3.52 33.81
CA GLN A 150 23.96 -2.61 32.67
C GLN A 150 22.59 -2.03 32.23
N TRP A 151 22.63 -0.89 31.56
CA TRP A 151 21.47 -0.33 30.84
C TRP A 151 21.36 -0.98 29.47
N TYR A 152 20.13 -1.30 29.03
CA TYR A 152 19.83 -1.64 27.64
C TYR A 152 18.98 -0.56 26.97
N TYR A 153 19.17 -0.36 25.67
CA TYR A 153 18.39 0.57 24.86
C TYR A 153 17.05 -0.04 24.44
N HIS A 154 16.00 0.79 24.40
CA HIS A 154 14.71 0.46 23.83
C HIS A 154 14.02 1.72 23.28
N LYS A 155 13.77 1.78 21.96
CA LYS A 155 13.12 2.96 21.36
C LYS A 155 11.62 3.02 21.67
N PHE A 156 10.99 1.87 21.83
CA PHE A 156 9.54 1.74 22.02
C PHE A 156 9.19 1.43 23.48
N HIS A 157 8.74 0.23 23.81
CA HIS A 157 8.51 -0.20 25.19
C HIS A 157 9.77 -0.79 25.84
N SER A 158 9.87 -0.85 27.17
CA SER A 158 11.02 -1.51 27.83
C SER A 158 11.09 -3.00 27.53
N SER A 159 9.93 -3.66 27.30
CA SER A 159 9.89 -5.05 26.85
C SER A 159 10.29 -5.26 25.38
N GLN A 160 10.64 -4.18 24.66
CA GLN A 160 11.07 -4.19 23.26
C GLN A 160 12.53 -3.70 23.17
N PRO A 161 13.52 -4.44 23.71
CA PRO A 161 14.94 -4.09 23.62
C PRO A 161 15.42 -4.06 22.17
N ASP A 162 16.09 -2.97 21.81
CA ASP A 162 16.56 -2.72 20.44
C ASP A 162 17.79 -3.57 20.11
N LEU A 163 17.74 -4.21 18.94
CA LEU A 163 18.80 -5.07 18.42
C LEU A 163 19.99 -4.22 17.97
N ASN A 164 21.20 -4.71 18.22
CA ASN A 164 22.42 -4.08 17.77
C ASN A 164 22.64 -4.38 16.27
N LEU A 165 22.00 -3.60 15.39
CA LEU A 165 22.07 -3.76 13.93
C LEU A 165 23.45 -3.43 13.32
N ARG A 166 24.46 -3.17 14.16
CA ARG A 166 25.87 -3.08 13.76
C ARG A 166 26.66 -4.37 14.03
N ASN A 167 26.02 -5.37 14.62
CA ASN A 167 26.57 -6.71 14.81
C ASN A 167 26.21 -7.58 13.59
N GLU A 168 27.21 -8.00 12.82
CA GLU A 168 27.04 -8.82 11.62
C GLU A 168 26.28 -10.13 11.89
N LYS A 169 26.39 -10.69 13.10
CA LYS A 169 25.64 -11.89 13.49
C LYS A 169 24.14 -11.62 13.57
N VAL A 170 23.74 -10.48 14.12
CA VAL A 170 22.32 -10.05 14.16
C VAL A 170 21.79 -9.83 12.74
N ILE A 171 22.58 -9.21 11.86
CA ILE A 171 22.20 -9.03 10.45
C ILE A 171 22.02 -10.38 9.74
N LYS A 172 22.89 -11.36 10.02
CA LYS A 172 22.74 -12.73 9.50
C LYS A 172 21.46 -13.39 10.00
N GLU A 173 21.16 -13.34 11.30
CA GLU A 173 19.94 -13.91 11.87
C GLU A 173 18.68 -13.30 11.22
N LEU A 174 18.68 -11.98 10.96
CA LEU A 174 17.61 -11.29 10.24
C LEU A 174 17.49 -11.74 8.76
N MET A 175 18.59 -12.05 8.09
CA MET A 175 18.58 -12.65 6.76
C MET A 175 18.02 -14.08 6.78
N ASP A 176 18.40 -14.89 7.77
CA ASP A 176 17.89 -16.25 7.94
C ASP A 176 16.37 -16.27 8.23
N ILE A 177 15.85 -15.25 8.93
CA ILE A 177 14.41 -15.03 9.14
C ILE A 177 13.68 -14.74 7.81
N PHE A 178 14.23 -13.88 6.94
CA PHE A 178 13.64 -13.65 5.62
C PHE A 178 13.62 -14.94 4.80
N ASP A 179 14.72 -15.70 4.79
CA ASP A 179 14.81 -16.98 4.07
C ASP A 179 13.78 -17.99 4.61
N PHE A 180 13.62 -18.14 5.93
CA PHE A 180 12.62 -19.03 6.55
C PHE A 180 11.19 -18.82 6.05
N TRP A 181 10.77 -17.56 5.89
CA TRP A 181 9.43 -17.20 5.41
C TRP A 181 9.34 -17.27 3.88
N LEU A 182 10.42 -16.98 3.15
CA LEU A 182 10.49 -17.13 1.69
C LEU A 182 10.37 -18.60 1.24
N GLU A 183 10.99 -19.55 1.96
CA GLU A 183 10.81 -20.99 1.71
C GLU A 183 9.35 -21.46 1.95
N ARG A 184 8.55 -20.69 2.71
CA ARG A 184 7.09 -20.90 2.88
C ARG A 184 6.24 -20.11 1.88
N ASN A 185 6.83 -19.76 0.74
CA ASN A 185 6.18 -19.07 -0.38
C ASN A 185 5.60 -17.69 -0.07
N VAL A 186 6.07 -17.01 0.99
CA VAL A 186 5.69 -15.61 1.25
C VAL A 186 6.05 -14.73 0.04
N ASP A 187 5.13 -13.86 -0.37
CA ASP A 187 5.25 -13.05 -1.58
C ASP A 187 6.00 -11.72 -1.36
N GLY A 188 6.53 -11.49 -0.15
CA GLY A 188 7.29 -10.30 0.20
C GLY A 188 7.05 -9.83 1.63
N PHE A 189 7.54 -8.62 1.93
CA PHE A 189 7.64 -8.12 3.30
C PHE A 189 7.38 -6.62 3.43
N ARG A 190 6.68 -6.22 4.49
CA ARG A 190 6.67 -4.84 5.00
C ARG A 190 7.70 -4.74 6.13
N ILE A 191 8.76 -3.98 5.89
CA ILE A 191 9.86 -3.81 6.85
C ILE A 191 9.53 -2.63 7.77
N ASN A 192 9.34 -2.89 9.07
CA ASN A 192 8.81 -1.91 10.03
C ASN A 192 9.90 -1.07 10.69
N ALA A 193 9.50 0.09 11.24
CA ALA A 193 10.32 0.93 12.10
C ALA A 193 11.68 1.40 11.51
N VAL A 194 11.82 1.43 10.18
CA VAL A 194 13.11 1.70 9.50
C VAL A 194 13.89 2.92 10.01
N PRO A 195 13.25 4.08 10.28
CA PRO A 195 13.99 5.24 10.80
C PRO A 195 14.70 5.01 12.13
N TYR A 196 14.31 3.98 12.89
CA TYR A 196 14.82 3.71 14.23
C TYR A 196 15.94 2.66 14.27
N PHE A 197 16.29 2.02 13.13
CA PHE A 197 17.30 0.95 13.06
C PHE A 197 18.69 1.28 13.62
N PHE A 198 19.05 2.56 13.74
CA PHE A 198 20.37 2.97 14.18
C PHE A 198 20.34 4.25 15.00
N GLU A 199 21.18 4.27 16.02
CA GLU A 199 21.45 5.38 16.92
C GLU A 199 22.89 5.87 16.76
N ASP A 200 23.21 7.02 17.36
CA ASP A 200 24.57 7.54 17.40
C ASP A 200 25.53 6.65 18.20
N LYS A 201 26.61 6.17 17.57
CA LYS A 201 27.64 5.34 18.19
C LYS A 201 28.32 6.00 19.39
N ALA A 202 28.37 7.33 19.44
CA ALA A 202 28.96 8.09 20.55
C ALA A 202 27.96 8.34 21.70
N LEU A 203 26.74 7.80 21.62
CA LEU A 203 25.66 7.92 22.61
C LEU A 203 25.38 9.38 23.05
N ARG A 204 25.57 10.35 22.16
CA ARG A 204 25.49 11.78 22.50
C ARG A 204 24.09 12.19 22.96
N ASN A 205 24.04 13.07 23.97
CA ASN A 205 22.80 13.73 24.37
C ASN A 205 22.20 14.53 23.22
N GLU A 206 20.89 14.40 23.04
CA GLU A 206 20.08 15.26 22.18
C GLU A 206 20.15 16.70 22.68
N SER A 207 20.36 17.66 21.77
CA SER A 207 20.39 19.09 22.10
C SER A 207 19.09 19.60 22.74
N PHE A 208 17.96 18.97 22.40
CA PHE A 208 16.65 19.17 23.00
C PHE A 208 15.98 17.80 23.12
N VAL A 209 15.40 17.49 24.28
CA VAL A 209 14.76 16.20 24.54
C VAL A 209 13.65 15.94 23.50
N GLY A 210 13.72 14.79 22.83
CA GLY A 210 12.76 14.40 21.79
C GLY A 210 13.03 14.97 20.39
N ARG A 211 14.16 15.64 20.15
CA ARG A 211 14.57 16.08 18.80
C ARG A 211 14.96 14.89 17.89
N ASN A 212 15.42 13.79 18.49
CA ASN A 212 15.79 12.52 17.85
C ASN A 212 16.85 12.62 16.72
N ILE A 213 17.71 13.64 16.70
CA ILE A 213 18.75 13.75 15.64
C ILE A 213 19.82 12.65 15.72
N TYR A 214 19.89 11.93 16.84
CA TYR A 214 20.82 10.83 17.08
C TYR A 214 20.14 9.46 17.15
N THR A 215 18.81 9.39 16.96
CA THR A 215 18.02 8.14 17.13
C THR A 215 16.86 8.01 16.13
N PHE A 216 16.94 8.71 14.98
CA PHE A 216 15.92 8.68 13.94
C PHE A 216 16.48 9.10 12.57
N GLY A 217 16.13 8.34 11.53
CA GLY A 217 16.39 8.70 10.12
C GLY A 217 17.89 8.74 9.75
N LEU A 218 18.74 7.98 10.46
CA LEU A 218 20.17 7.95 10.17
C LEU A 218 20.45 7.28 8.80
N PRO A 219 21.49 7.70 8.06
CA PRO A 219 21.79 7.13 6.73
C PRO A 219 22.03 5.63 6.73
N GLU A 220 22.55 5.06 7.83
CA GLU A 220 22.70 3.61 7.97
C GLU A 220 21.38 2.83 7.84
N SER A 221 20.24 3.40 8.24
CA SER A 221 18.92 2.77 8.08
C SER A 221 18.60 2.51 6.60
N THR A 222 18.90 3.47 5.73
CA THR A 222 18.73 3.34 4.28
C THR A 222 19.72 2.32 3.70
N ALA A 223 20.97 2.32 4.18
CA ALA A 223 21.97 1.34 3.74
C ALA A 223 21.55 -0.10 4.08
N LEU A 224 20.97 -0.33 5.27
CA LEU A 224 20.48 -1.65 5.66
C LEU A 224 19.26 -2.09 4.84
N LEU A 225 18.39 -1.17 4.39
CA LEU A 225 17.33 -1.51 3.42
C LEU A 225 17.89 -2.03 2.09
N TYR A 226 19.01 -1.48 1.61
CA TYR A 226 19.65 -1.99 0.39
C TYR A 226 20.21 -3.40 0.59
N VAL A 227 20.81 -3.68 1.76
CA VAL A 227 21.28 -5.02 2.12
C VAL A 227 20.13 -6.04 2.17
N PHE A 228 19.00 -5.69 2.80
CA PHE A 228 17.80 -6.54 2.78
C PHE A 228 17.24 -6.72 1.36
N ARG A 229 17.24 -5.66 0.54
CA ARG A 229 16.78 -5.72 -0.86
C ARG A 229 17.63 -6.67 -1.69
N GLU A 230 18.95 -6.55 -1.60
CA GLU A 230 19.91 -7.38 -2.32
C GLU A 230 19.82 -8.84 -1.89
N HIS A 231 19.75 -9.12 -0.58
CA HIS A 231 19.57 -10.48 -0.06
C HIS A 231 18.33 -11.17 -0.66
N ILE A 232 17.20 -10.48 -0.68
CA ILE A 232 15.93 -11.03 -1.19
C ILE A 232 15.94 -11.15 -2.73
N ASP A 233 16.48 -10.18 -3.47
CA ASP A 233 16.66 -10.31 -4.93
C ASP A 233 17.59 -11.49 -5.28
N ASN A 234 18.65 -11.71 -4.49
CA ASN A 234 19.57 -12.84 -4.63
C ASN A 234 18.91 -14.17 -4.27
N TRP A 235 18.02 -14.22 -3.26
CA TRP A 235 17.21 -15.41 -2.98
C TRP A 235 16.27 -15.72 -4.16
N VAL A 236 15.55 -14.71 -4.68
CA VAL A 236 14.63 -14.84 -5.81
C VAL A 236 15.36 -15.39 -7.05
N SER A 237 16.53 -14.83 -7.37
CA SER A 237 17.34 -15.25 -8.51
C SER A 237 17.89 -16.67 -8.36
N ARG A 238 18.44 -17.03 -7.18
CA ARG A 238 18.95 -18.38 -6.88
C ARG A 238 17.86 -19.46 -6.95
N LYS A 239 16.64 -19.13 -6.57
CA LYS A 239 15.50 -20.06 -6.49
C LYS A 239 14.63 -20.06 -7.77
N ASN A 240 14.91 -19.18 -8.73
CA ASN A 240 14.04 -18.91 -9.87
C ASN A 240 12.58 -18.63 -9.44
N ALA A 241 12.40 -17.89 -8.34
CA ALA A 241 11.11 -17.61 -7.75
C ALA A 241 10.44 -16.38 -8.39
N THR A 242 9.15 -16.18 -8.13
CA THR A 242 8.50 -14.90 -8.49
C THR A 242 9.05 -13.76 -7.63
N SER A 243 9.12 -12.56 -8.22
CA SER A 243 9.50 -11.34 -7.52
C SER A 243 8.68 -11.11 -6.24
N LYS A 244 9.30 -10.40 -5.29
CA LYS A 244 8.76 -10.15 -3.95
C LYS A 244 8.42 -8.68 -3.78
N LEU A 245 7.24 -8.36 -3.24
CA LEU A 245 6.93 -6.97 -2.88
C LEU A 245 7.63 -6.63 -1.57
N LEU A 246 8.56 -5.67 -1.62
CA LEU A 246 9.16 -5.09 -0.43
C LEU A 246 8.66 -3.67 -0.25
N ILE A 247 8.26 -3.32 0.97
CA ILE A 247 7.80 -1.99 1.33
C ILE A 247 8.34 -1.57 2.69
N ALA A 248 8.88 -0.37 2.82
CA ALA A 248 9.46 0.15 4.05
C ALA A 248 8.42 0.97 4.83
N GLU A 249 8.28 0.75 6.13
CA GLU A 249 7.55 1.67 6.99
C GLU A 249 8.47 2.80 7.44
N SER A 250 8.04 4.04 7.17
CA SER A 250 8.67 5.22 7.74
C SER A 250 7.65 6.34 7.92
N TYR A 251 7.68 6.95 9.11
CA TYR A 251 6.99 8.20 9.45
C TYR A 251 7.92 9.41 9.34
N ASP A 252 9.06 9.28 8.65
CA ASP A 252 9.98 10.39 8.44
C ASP A 252 9.30 11.54 7.70
N ILE A 253 9.53 12.75 8.18
CA ILE A 253 9.00 14.00 7.60
C ILE A 253 9.92 14.55 6.51
N SER A 254 11.16 14.08 6.43
CA SER A 254 12.13 14.41 5.38
C SER A 254 11.76 13.68 4.10
N ASP A 255 11.30 14.43 3.10
CA ASP A 255 11.09 13.89 1.75
C ASP A 255 12.40 13.30 1.19
N ASP A 256 13.57 13.89 1.49
CA ASP A 256 14.87 13.41 1.01
C ASP A 256 15.21 12.02 1.57
N ASN A 257 14.94 11.77 2.86
CA ASN A 257 15.14 10.45 3.47
C ASN A 257 14.20 9.40 2.85
N LEU A 258 12.92 9.74 2.68
CA LEU A 258 11.93 8.86 2.03
C LEU A 258 12.28 8.58 0.55
N LEU A 259 12.83 9.56 -0.17
CA LEU A 259 13.26 9.41 -1.55
C LEU A 259 14.51 8.52 -1.65
N ALA A 260 15.45 8.63 -0.70
CA ALA A 260 16.62 7.76 -0.65
C ALA A 260 16.24 6.27 -0.54
N TYR A 261 15.12 5.93 0.13
CA TYR A 261 14.68 4.53 0.26
C TYR A 261 14.35 3.86 -1.08
N TYR A 262 14.02 4.63 -2.13
CA TYR A 262 13.78 4.10 -3.48
C TYR A 262 15.05 3.57 -4.18
N GLY A 263 16.24 3.85 -3.64
CA GLY A 263 17.52 3.45 -4.21
C GLY A 263 18.21 4.56 -4.99
N ASN A 264 19.31 4.19 -5.64
CA ASN A 264 20.18 5.10 -6.38
C ASN A 264 20.77 4.39 -7.63
N SER A 265 21.82 4.95 -8.23
CA SER A 265 22.46 4.38 -9.41
C SER A 265 23.23 3.08 -9.18
N THR A 266 23.52 2.72 -7.92
CA THR A 266 24.30 1.52 -7.56
C THR A 266 23.50 0.48 -6.77
N HIS A 267 22.42 0.89 -6.10
CA HIS A 267 21.59 0.01 -5.25
C HIS A 267 20.10 0.15 -5.61
N LYS A 268 19.42 -0.98 -5.76
CA LYS A 268 17.95 -1.01 -5.77
C LYS A 268 17.43 -0.73 -4.36
N GLY A 269 16.34 0.03 -4.27
CA GLY A 269 15.70 0.32 -2.98
C GLY A 269 14.45 -0.51 -2.66
N ILE A 270 13.83 -0.10 -1.56
CA ILE A 270 12.56 -0.58 -1.02
C ILE A 270 11.68 0.65 -0.81
N ALA A 271 10.64 0.83 -1.63
CA ALA A 271 9.79 2.01 -1.56
C ALA A 271 9.15 2.17 -0.16
N PRO A 272 9.07 3.39 0.40
CA PRO A 272 8.38 3.61 1.65
C PRO A 272 6.86 3.60 1.48
N LEU A 273 6.13 3.23 2.52
CA LEU A 273 4.71 3.51 2.66
C LEU A 273 4.48 5.02 2.58
N ASN A 274 3.60 5.44 1.68
CA ASN A 274 3.27 6.83 1.45
C ASN A 274 2.16 7.27 2.41
N LEU A 275 2.58 7.63 3.62
CA LEU A 275 1.69 8.01 4.71
C LEU A 275 1.17 9.46 4.59
N LYS A 276 1.34 10.15 3.45
CA LYS A 276 0.96 11.58 3.31
C LYS A 276 -0.54 11.85 3.50
N PHE A 277 -1.41 10.92 3.13
CA PHE A 277 -2.85 10.98 3.44
C PHE A 277 -3.16 10.90 4.94
N ILE A 278 -2.30 10.25 5.73
CA ILE A 278 -2.38 10.18 7.18
C ILE A 278 -1.75 11.43 7.81
N THR A 279 -0.54 11.79 7.39
CA THR A 279 0.25 12.84 8.07
C THR A 279 -0.17 14.26 7.69
N HIS A 280 -0.62 14.52 6.46
CA HIS A 280 -0.90 15.89 5.98
C HIS A 280 -2.39 16.21 5.83
N ILE A 281 -3.22 15.24 5.41
CA ILE A 281 -4.62 15.53 5.02
C ILE A 281 -5.57 15.43 6.23
N ARG A 282 -6.48 16.41 6.35
CA ARG A 282 -7.42 16.63 7.46
C ARG A 282 -8.82 16.94 6.93
N ASP A 283 -9.81 16.97 7.83
CA ASP A 283 -11.18 17.40 7.56
C ASP A 283 -11.32 18.87 7.09
N SER A 284 -10.31 19.69 7.38
CA SER A 284 -10.15 21.08 6.96
C SER A 284 -9.37 21.27 5.65
N SER A 285 -8.75 20.22 5.09
CA SER A 285 -7.96 20.31 3.87
C SER A 285 -8.81 20.65 2.64
N ASN A 286 -8.37 21.66 1.88
CA ASN A 286 -9.01 22.08 0.63
C ASN A 286 -8.40 21.39 -0.61
N ALA A 287 -9.01 21.59 -1.78
CA ALA A 287 -8.61 20.92 -3.01
C ALA A 287 -7.19 21.29 -3.47
N THR A 288 -6.81 22.57 -3.36
CA THR A 288 -5.48 23.05 -3.76
C THR A 288 -4.38 22.50 -2.85
N TYR A 289 -4.64 22.38 -1.55
CA TYR A 289 -3.70 21.75 -0.61
C TYR A 289 -3.50 20.26 -0.92
N ILE A 290 -4.59 19.49 -1.11
CA ILE A 290 -4.49 18.07 -1.46
C ILE A 290 -3.78 17.90 -2.80
N LYS A 291 -4.14 18.68 -3.83
CA LYS A 291 -3.46 18.74 -5.12
C LYS A 291 -1.95 18.96 -4.94
N HIS A 292 -1.54 19.98 -4.18
CA HIS A 292 -0.14 20.31 -3.97
C HIS A 292 0.65 19.15 -3.32
N ILE A 293 0.09 18.49 -2.29
CA ILE A 293 0.75 17.35 -1.64
C ILE A 293 0.96 16.17 -2.62
N LEU A 294 -0.03 15.87 -3.46
CA LEU A 294 0.05 14.78 -4.44
C LEU A 294 1.02 15.11 -5.58
N GLU A 295 0.93 16.30 -6.16
CA GLU A 295 1.82 16.77 -7.23
C GLU A 295 3.27 16.87 -6.76
N LYS A 296 3.52 17.42 -5.56
CA LYS A 296 4.86 17.52 -4.97
C LYS A 296 5.50 16.14 -4.88
N TRP A 297 4.79 15.16 -4.30
CA TRP A 297 5.32 13.81 -4.15
C TRP A 297 5.59 13.15 -5.50
N LEU A 298 4.59 13.11 -6.38
CA LEU A 298 4.70 12.47 -7.70
C LEU A 298 5.78 13.11 -8.59
N LYS A 299 6.07 14.40 -8.42
CA LYS A 299 7.15 15.10 -9.13
C LYS A 299 8.55 14.73 -8.61
N PHE A 300 8.70 14.43 -7.33
CA PHE A 300 10.01 14.12 -6.73
C PHE A 300 10.40 12.65 -6.79
N LEU A 301 9.45 11.74 -7.04
CA LEU A 301 9.73 10.31 -7.23
C LEU A 301 10.84 10.08 -8.28
N PRO A 302 11.80 9.17 -8.02
CA PRO A 302 12.79 8.77 -9.02
C PRO A 302 12.14 8.28 -10.31
N LYS A 303 12.77 8.56 -11.45
CA LYS A 303 12.24 8.22 -12.77
C LYS A 303 11.88 6.73 -12.85
N TYR A 304 10.67 6.43 -13.32
CA TYR A 304 10.08 5.08 -13.44
C TYR A 304 9.76 4.35 -12.12
N SER A 305 10.02 4.95 -10.94
CA SER A 305 9.62 4.34 -9.66
C SER A 305 8.09 4.27 -9.50
N LYS A 306 7.63 3.28 -8.72
CA LYS A 306 6.21 3.08 -8.39
C LYS A 306 5.97 3.48 -6.94
N THR A 307 5.02 4.38 -6.72
CA THR A 307 4.59 4.77 -5.36
C THR A 307 3.36 3.96 -4.92
N ASN A 308 2.92 4.21 -3.69
CA ASN A 308 1.68 3.71 -3.11
C ASN A 308 0.87 4.84 -2.46
N TRP A 309 -0.30 4.52 -1.90
CA TRP A 309 -1.20 5.44 -1.19
C TRP A 309 -1.89 4.74 -0.01
N VAL A 310 -1.77 5.29 1.20
CA VAL A 310 -2.29 4.71 2.45
C VAL A 310 -3.26 5.68 3.13
N LEU A 311 -4.56 5.34 3.22
CA LEU A 311 -5.56 6.19 3.87
C LEU A 311 -5.66 5.96 5.39
N SER A 312 -5.56 4.71 5.83
CA SER A 312 -5.59 4.28 7.23
C SER A 312 -4.59 3.14 7.47
N ASN A 313 -4.25 2.90 8.74
CA ASN A 313 -3.52 1.73 9.22
C ASN A 313 -3.88 1.50 10.71
N HIS A 314 -3.22 0.55 11.38
CA HIS A 314 -3.48 0.22 12.77
C HIS A 314 -2.89 1.19 13.81
N ASP A 315 -2.12 2.21 13.41
CA ASP A 315 -1.53 3.19 14.33
C ASP A 315 -2.23 4.55 14.30
N ASN A 316 -3.17 4.76 13.38
CA ASN A 316 -3.78 6.06 13.14
C ASN A 316 -5.31 5.95 13.14
N SER A 317 -5.97 6.98 13.67
CA SER A 317 -7.43 7.19 13.58
C SER A 317 -7.95 6.86 12.19
N ARG A 318 -8.99 6.01 12.11
CA ARG A 318 -9.59 5.55 10.85
C ARG A 318 -10.01 6.75 10.01
N VAL A 319 -9.72 6.72 8.70
CA VAL A 319 -9.92 7.86 7.80
C VAL A 319 -11.34 8.44 7.82
N ALA A 320 -12.37 7.61 8.01
CA ALA A 320 -13.76 8.04 8.10
C ALA A 320 -14.08 8.82 9.39
N SER A 321 -13.36 8.56 10.49
CA SER A 321 -13.37 9.41 11.70
C SER A 321 -12.51 10.65 11.53
N ARG A 322 -11.30 10.50 10.95
CA ARG A 322 -10.29 11.57 10.83
C ARG A 322 -10.65 12.70 9.86
N ILE A 323 -11.36 12.39 8.77
CA ILE A 323 -11.71 13.36 7.70
C ILE A 323 -13.24 13.54 7.56
N GLY A 324 -14.02 12.59 8.08
CA GLY A 324 -15.48 12.64 8.13
C GLY A 324 -16.16 11.66 7.17
N LEU A 325 -17.15 10.94 7.70
CA LEU A 325 -17.84 9.82 7.05
C LEU A 325 -18.37 10.12 5.64
N ASN A 326 -18.88 11.32 5.39
CA ASN A 326 -19.46 11.67 4.09
C ASN A 326 -18.43 11.87 2.97
N ARG A 327 -17.14 11.99 3.29
CA ARG A 327 -16.05 12.22 2.32
C ARG A 327 -15.32 10.93 1.90
N ILE A 328 -15.56 9.83 2.61
CA ILE A 328 -14.77 8.60 2.48
C ILE A 328 -14.76 8.03 1.05
N ASP A 329 -15.90 7.98 0.39
CA ASP A 329 -15.99 7.48 -0.99
C ASP A 329 -15.19 8.33 -1.98
N GLY A 330 -15.06 9.64 -1.74
CA GLY A 330 -14.18 10.51 -2.54
C GLY A 330 -12.70 10.22 -2.30
N LEU A 331 -12.31 9.90 -1.06
CA LEU A 331 -10.95 9.48 -0.73
C LEU A 331 -10.63 8.09 -1.29
N HIS A 332 -11.59 7.15 -1.29
CA HIS A 332 -11.45 5.88 -1.99
C HIS A 332 -11.27 6.08 -3.50
N MET A 333 -12.07 6.95 -4.13
CA MET A 333 -11.90 7.28 -5.54
C MET A 333 -10.51 7.84 -5.83
N LEU A 334 -9.96 8.64 -4.93
CA LEU A 334 -8.62 9.19 -5.06
C LEU A 334 -7.55 8.09 -4.87
N SER A 335 -7.51 7.40 -3.72
CA SER A 335 -6.50 6.37 -3.41
C SER A 335 -6.49 5.22 -4.44
N LEU A 336 -7.67 4.70 -4.82
CA LEU A 336 -7.78 3.57 -5.75
C LEU A 336 -7.52 3.96 -7.23
N LEU A 337 -7.67 5.23 -7.61
CA LEU A 337 -7.54 5.68 -9.01
C LEU A 337 -6.36 6.64 -9.25
N LEU A 338 -5.47 6.81 -8.26
CA LEU A 338 -4.13 7.35 -8.43
C LEU A 338 -3.18 6.30 -9.05
N PRO A 339 -2.07 6.71 -9.70
CA PRO A 339 -1.03 5.81 -10.21
C PRO A 339 -0.26 5.13 -9.08
N GLY A 340 0.37 3.98 -9.37
CA GLY A 340 1.06 3.16 -8.35
C GLY A 340 0.09 2.22 -7.61
N GLN A 341 0.47 1.76 -6.42
CA GLN A 341 -0.31 0.84 -5.56
C GLN A 341 -1.37 1.57 -4.73
N ALA A 342 -2.42 0.86 -4.29
CA ALA A 342 -3.40 1.36 -3.33
C ALA A 342 -3.47 0.45 -2.11
N TYR A 343 -3.38 1.02 -0.91
CA TYR A 343 -3.47 0.31 0.36
C TYR A 343 -4.79 0.66 1.05
N THR A 344 -5.49 -0.37 1.50
CA THR A 344 -6.74 -0.27 2.26
C THR A 344 -6.59 -1.09 3.53
N TYR A 345 -6.87 -0.46 4.67
CA TYR A 345 -6.87 -1.11 5.97
C TYR A 345 -8.25 -1.66 6.30
N TYR A 346 -8.34 -2.83 6.93
CA TYR A 346 -9.62 -3.54 7.09
C TYR A 346 -10.74 -2.65 7.70
N GLY A 347 -11.92 -2.77 7.12
CA GLY A 347 -13.09 -2.00 7.51
C GLY A 347 -13.19 -0.61 6.88
N GLU A 348 -12.14 -0.13 6.20
CA GLU A 348 -12.17 1.11 5.42
C GLU A 348 -13.18 1.01 4.26
N GLU A 349 -13.31 -0.16 3.63
CA GLU A 349 -14.27 -0.43 2.55
C GLU A 349 -15.74 -0.35 2.98
N ILE A 350 -16.04 -0.59 4.27
CA ILE A 350 -17.35 -0.34 4.89
C ILE A 350 -17.41 1.00 5.66
N ALA A 351 -16.34 1.80 5.59
CA ALA A 351 -16.13 3.05 6.32
C ALA A 351 -16.35 2.92 7.83
N MET A 352 -15.69 1.94 8.45
CA MET A 352 -15.61 1.80 9.92
C MET A 352 -15.10 3.11 10.56
N LEU A 353 -15.67 3.43 11.71
CA LEU A 353 -15.31 4.57 12.54
C LEU A 353 -14.53 4.09 13.77
N ASP A 354 -13.66 4.95 14.27
CA ASP A 354 -13.00 4.79 15.56
C ASP A 354 -14.02 4.60 16.70
N THR A 355 -13.87 3.55 17.50
CA THR A 355 -14.68 3.35 18.70
C THR A 355 -14.22 4.26 19.83
N LYS A 356 -15.17 4.93 20.50
CA LYS A 356 -14.88 5.66 21.74
C LYS A 356 -14.68 4.67 22.88
N LEU A 357 -13.43 4.49 23.30
CA LEU A 357 -13.06 3.56 24.35
C LEU A 357 -12.89 4.27 25.72
N PRO A 358 -13.37 3.69 26.82
CA PRO A 358 -13.04 4.13 28.17
C PRO A 358 -11.65 3.60 28.59
N TRP A 359 -11.12 4.15 29.69
CA TRP A 359 -9.77 3.84 30.18
C TRP A 359 -9.61 2.36 30.56
N ASN A 360 -10.63 1.79 31.21
CA ASN A 360 -10.66 0.38 31.60
C ASN A 360 -10.80 -0.61 30.42
N SER A 361 -10.96 -0.12 29.19
CA SER A 361 -10.90 -0.92 27.95
C SER A 361 -9.71 -0.55 27.06
N THR A 362 -8.79 0.29 27.54
CA THR A 362 -7.55 0.62 26.82
C THR A 362 -6.52 -0.45 27.09
N ILE A 363 -5.93 -1.01 26.03
CA ILE A 363 -4.92 -2.08 26.11
C ILE A 363 -3.63 -1.72 25.37
N ASP A 364 -3.63 -0.69 24.51
CA ASP A 364 -2.43 -0.20 23.84
C ASP A 364 -1.41 0.31 24.88
N PRO A 365 -0.20 -0.27 24.94
CA PRO A 365 0.87 0.20 25.84
C PRO A 365 1.15 1.70 25.72
N MET A 366 1.03 2.27 24.51
CA MET A 366 1.22 3.71 24.26
C MET A 366 0.08 4.57 24.84
N GLY A 367 -1.13 4.03 24.99
CA GLY A 367 -2.22 4.64 25.75
C GLY A 367 -2.04 4.48 27.26
N CYS A 368 -1.75 3.25 27.70
CA CYS A 368 -1.57 2.88 29.11
C CYS A 368 -0.45 3.68 29.78
N ALA A 369 0.72 3.80 29.14
CA ALA A 369 1.87 4.56 29.65
C ALA A 369 1.61 6.06 29.87
N ARG A 370 0.50 6.60 29.37
CA ARG A 370 0.12 8.03 29.51
C ARG A 370 -0.96 8.26 30.58
N GLY A 371 -1.54 7.19 31.12
CA GLY A 371 -2.52 7.23 32.19
C GLY A 371 -3.91 7.75 31.81
N ILE A 372 -4.84 7.59 32.75
CA ILE A 372 -6.28 7.87 32.62
C ILE A 372 -6.63 9.27 32.08
N ASN A 373 -5.78 10.27 32.31
CA ASN A 373 -6.03 11.65 31.88
C ASN A 373 -5.58 11.95 30.43
N LYS A 374 -4.71 11.11 29.84
CA LYS A 374 -4.10 11.40 28.54
C LYS A 374 -4.19 10.26 27.51
N TYR A 375 -4.54 9.04 27.90
CA TYR A 375 -4.57 7.88 26.99
C TYR A 375 -5.31 8.13 25.65
N LYS A 376 -6.42 8.88 25.66
CA LYS A 376 -7.23 9.16 24.45
C LYS A 376 -6.47 9.88 23.33
N TYR A 377 -5.37 10.57 23.64
CA TYR A 377 -4.55 11.27 22.66
C TYR A 377 -3.42 10.40 22.08
N PHE A 378 -3.22 9.19 22.62
CA PHE A 378 -2.06 8.33 22.31
C PHE A 378 -2.43 6.85 22.05
N SER A 379 -3.56 6.36 22.56
CA SER A 379 -4.04 5.00 22.30
C SER A 379 -4.51 4.85 20.85
N ARG A 380 -4.03 3.78 20.23
CA ARG A 380 -4.34 3.33 18.86
C ARG A 380 -5.50 2.33 18.84
N ASP A 381 -5.96 1.87 20.01
CA ASP A 381 -7.08 0.93 20.17
C ASP A 381 -8.35 1.31 19.38
N PRO A 382 -8.78 2.59 19.27
CA PRO A 382 -9.97 2.95 18.49
C PRO A 382 -9.92 2.50 17.02
N ALA A 383 -8.73 2.49 16.42
CA ALA A 383 -8.49 2.03 15.05
C ALA A 383 -8.29 0.51 14.94
N ARG A 384 -8.17 -0.20 16.07
CA ARG A 384 -7.91 -1.64 16.18
C ARG A 384 -9.12 -2.44 16.66
N THR A 385 -10.32 -1.84 16.71
CA THR A 385 -11.54 -2.52 17.17
C THR A 385 -12.11 -3.52 16.14
N PRO A 386 -12.83 -4.58 16.56
CA PRO A 386 -13.17 -5.70 15.69
C PRO A 386 -14.02 -5.34 14.46
N MET A 387 -13.85 -6.16 13.41
CA MET A 387 -14.50 -6.04 12.11
C MET A 387 -16.02 -6.20 12.21
N GLN A 388 -16.75 -5.46 11.39
CA GLN A 388 -18.21 -5.37 11.48
C GLN A 388 -18.84 -6.17 10.34
N TRP A 389 -18.98 -7.48 10.51
CA TRP A 389 -19.49 -8.39 9.47
C TRP A 389 -21.03 -8.34 9.33
N SER A 390 -21.75 -8.35 10.44
CA SER A 390 -23.21 -8.47 10.53
C SER A 390 -23.79 -7.62 11.68
N SER A 391 -25.11 -7.68 11.88
CA SER A 391 -25.80 -7.11 13.05
C SER A 391 -25.99 -8.10 14.22
N LYS A 392 -25.37 -9.29 14.15
CA LYS A 392 -25.39 -10.30 15.23
C LYS A 392 -24.55 -9.86 16.42
N SER A 393 -24.57 -10.64 17.51
CA SER A 393 -23.68 -10.41 18.66
C SER A 393 -22.22 -10.31 18.21
N SER A 394 -21.45 -9.46 18.90
CA SER A 394 -20.10 -9.05 18.51
C SER A 394 -19.93 -8.73 17.01
N ALA A 395 -20.95 -8.14 16.38
CA ALA A 395 -21.01 -7.87 14.93
C ALA A 395 -20.75 -9.10 14.03
N GLY A 396 -20.86 -10.32 14.54
CA GLY A 396 -20.44 -11.55 13.85
C GLY A 396 -18.93 -11.73 13.70
N PHE A 397 -18.11 -10.91 14.36
CA PHE A 397 -16.66 -11.14 14.47
C PHE A 397 -16.36 -12.33 15.38
N SER A 398 -17.15 -12.54 16.44
CA SER A 398 -17.03 -13.63 17.40
C SER A 398 -18.41 -14.21 17.72
N ILE A 399 -18.47 -15.47 18.17
CA ILE A 399 -19.66 -16.04 18.81
C ILE A 399 -19.82 -15.57 20.28
N ASN A 400 -18.75 -15.05 20.88
CA ASN A 400 -18.73 -14.51 22.23
C ASN A 400 -19.43 -13.14 22.29
N ASN A 401 -20.06 -12.82 23.42
CA ASN A 401 -20.70 -11.52 23.64
C ASN A 401 -19.70 -10.42 24.07
N THR A 402 -18.48 -10.81 24.46
CA THR A 402 -17.38 -9.89 24.80
C THR A 402 -16.18 -10.14 23.89
N THR A 403 -15.49 -9.06 23.55
CA THR A 403 -14.30 -9.06 22.69
C THR A 403 -13.17 -8.25 23.32
N TYR A 404 -11.92 -8.50 22.93
CA TYR A 404 -10.73 -7.84 23.50
C TYR A 404 -10.77 -6.31 23.44
N LEU A 405 -11.47 -5.75 22.44
CA LEU A 405 -11.79 -4.33 22.34
C LEU A 405 -13.28 -4.15 22.00
N PRO A 406 -14.01 -3.27 22.71
CA PRO A 406 -15.38 -2.93 22.40
C PRO A 406 -15.61 -2.57 20.92
N ILE A 407 -16.65 -3.15 20.34
CA ILE A 407 -17.06 -2.88 18.96
C ILE A 407 -17.83 -1.56 18.88
N HIS A 408 -17.65 -0.83 17.77
CA HIS A 408 -18.34 0.43 17.54
C HIS A 408 -19.87 0.23 17.55
N PRO A 409 -20.66 0.96 18.38
CA PRO A 409 -22.09 0.68 18.58
C PRO A 409 -22.94 0.73 17.31
N ASN A 410 -22.53 1.52 16.30
CA ASN A 410 -23.20 1.56 15.00
C ASN A 410 -23.06 0.28 14.15
N TYR A 411 -22.37 -0.78 14.60
CA TYR A 411 -22.22 -2.03 13.84
C TYR A 411 -23.57 -2.61 13.38
N VAL A 412 -24.62 -2.45 14.20
CA VAL A 412 -26.01 -2.86 13.88
C VAL A 412 -26.59 -2.21 12.61
N ASN A 413 -26.02 -1.08 12.15
CA ASN A 413 -26.46 -0.30 10.99
C ASN A 413 -25.36 -0.09 9.92
N ARG A 414 -24.11 -0.41 10.27
CA ARG A 414 -22.90 -0.30 9.46
C ARG A 414 -22.08 -1.58 9.64
N ASN A 415 -22.36 -2.55 8.80
CA ASN A 415 -21.61 -3.80 8.71
C ASN A 415 -21.58 -4.27 7.24
N VAL A 416 -20.81 -5.32 6.96
CA VAL A 416 -20.67 -5.89 5.61
C VAL A 416 -22.02 -6.34 5.06
N GLU A 417 -22.76 -7.19 5.78
CA GLU A 417 -24.05 -7.75 5.38
C GLU A 417 -25.07 -6.67 4.93
N ILE A 418 -25.31 -5.67 5.78
CA ILE A 418 -26.23 -4.57 5.50
C ILE A 418 -25.76 -3.76 4.29
N GLN A 419 -24.46 -3.48 4.17
CA GLN A 419 -23.94 -2.74 3.02
C GLN A 419 -23.94 -3.54 1.72
N GLN A 420 -23.86 -4.87 1.81
CA GLN A 420 -23.97 -5.79 0.69
C GLN A 420 -25.41 -5.87 0.17
N ASN A 421 -26.40 -5.78 1.08
CA ASN A 421 -27.83 -5.81 0.74
C ASN A 421 -28.40 -4.45 0.31
N ARG A 422 -27.92 -3.32 0.85
CA ARG A 422 -28.40 -1.97 0.45
C ARG A 422 -28.14 -1.66 -1.04
N LYS A 423 -29.06 -0.93 -1.69
CA LYS A 423 -28.89 -0.48 -3.10
C LYS A 423 -27.68 0.45 -3.31
N ARG A 424 -27.32 1.26 -2.31
CA ARG A 424 -26.13 2.13 -2.27
C ARG A 424 -25.44 1.97 -0.91
N SER A 425 -24.11 1.90 -0.90
CA SER A 425 -23.29 1.70 0.30
C SER A 425 -21.82 1.98 -0.01
N ASN A 426 -21.00 2.28 1.01
CA ASN A 426 -19.56 2.46 0.84
C ASN A 426 -18.92 1.20 0.24
N LEU A 427 -19.33 0.01 0.70
CA LEU A 427 -18.87 -1.27 0.18
C LEU A 427 -19.12 -1.45 -1.33
N LYS A 428 -20.30 -1.02 -1.83
CA LYS A 428 -20.62 -1.10 -3.26
C LYS A 428 -19.87 -0.05 -4.09
N THR A 429 -19.62 1.14 -3.54
CA THR A 429 -18.72 2.12 -4.17
C THR A 429 -17.31 1.54 -4.27
N TYR A 430 -16.76 1.04 -3.16
CA TYR A 430 -15.41 0.47 -3.07
C TYR A 430 -15.22 -0.70 -4.04
N LYS A 431 -16.13 -1.68 -4.06
CA LYS A 431 -16.07 -2.82 -5.00
C LYS A 431 -16.07 -2.38 -6.46
N LYS A 432 -16.85 -1.34 -6.83
CA LYS A 432 -16.81 -0.77 -8.20
C LYS A 432 -15.45 -0.12 -8.51
N LEU A 433 -14.85 0.59 -7.56
CA LEU A 433 -13.55 1.23 -7.74
C LEU A 433 -12.42 0.20 -7.85
N ALA A 434 -12.45 -0.86 -7.04
CA ALA A 434 -11.48 -1.96 -7.12
C ALA A 434 -11.53 -2.71 -8.46
N ILE A 435 -12.72 -2.86 -9.07
CA ILE A 435 -12.88 -3.38 -10.44
C ILE A 435 -12.35 -2.36 -11.46
N LEU A 436 -12.74 -1.09 -11.33
CA LEU A 436 -12.37 -0.02 -12.27
C LEU A 436 -10.85 0.19 -12.34
N ARG A 437 -10.16 0.11 -11.19
CA ARG A 437 -8.70 0.23 -11.06
C ARG A 437 -7.90 -0.71 -11.96
N LYS A 438 -8.48 -1.85 -12.37
CA LYS A 438 -7.83 -2.82 -13.28
C LYS A 438 -7.77 -2.36 -14.74
N GLN A 439 -8.45 -1.28 -15.11
CA GLN A 439 -8.42 -0.79 -16.49
C GLN A 439 -7.05 -0.14 -16.83
N PRO A 440 -6.54 -0.28 -18.06
CA PRO A 440 -5.24 0.28 -18.49
C PRO A 440 -5.04 1.77 -18.15
N VAL A 441 -6.11 2.57 -18.18
CA VAL A 441 -6.08 4.00 -17.80
C VAL A 441 -5.63 4.23 -16.35
N PHE A 442 -5.92 3.31 -15.43
CA PHE A 442 -5.56 3.45 -14.02
C PHE A 442 -4.23 2.78 -13.67
N THR A 443 -3.86 1.72 -14.38
CA THR A 443 -2.59 1.00 -14.21
C THR A 443 -1.42 1.69 -14.91
N ASP A 444 -1.64 2.29 -16.09
CA ASP A 444 -0.59 2.81 -16.98
C ASP A 444 -0.81 4.25 -17.44
N GLY A 445 -2.04 4.74 -17.33
CA GLY A 445 -2.40 6.07 -17.82
C GLY A 445 -1.78 7.21 -17.03
N ASP A 446 -1.53 8.31 -17.73
CA ASP A 446 -1.12 9.59 -17.14
C ASP A 446 -2.17 10.13 -16.16
N TYR A 447 -1.77 11.14 -15.40
CA TYR A 447 -2.60 11.84 -14.43
C TYR A 447 -2.44 13.37 -14.56
N GLU A 448 -3.49 14.11 -14.21
CA GLU A 448 -3.46 15.56 -14.11
C GLU A 448 -4.39 16.02 -12.97
N PHE A 449 -3.97 16.99 -12.17
CA PHE A 449 -4.75 17.51 -11.05
C PHE A 449 -5.22 18.94 -11.30
N ALA A 450 -6.48 19.21 -10.93
CA ALA A 450 -7.02 20.56 -10.89
C ALA A 450 -7.80 20.81 -9.60
N SER A 451 -7.79 22.05 -9.15
CA SER A 451 -8.70 22.57 -8.13
C SER A 451 -9.67 23.53 -8.79
N LEU A 452 -10.95 23.41 -8.45
CA LEU A 452 -12.04 24.22 -8.99
C LEU A 452 -12.83 24.89 -7.87
N ASN A 453 -13.62 25.89 -8.24
CA ASN A 453 -14.56 26.56 -7.35
C ASN A 453 -13.88 27.14 -6.10
N ASN A 454 -12.78 27.87 -6.26
CA ASN A 454 -11.95 28.44 -5.18
C ASN A 454 -11.62 27.37 -4.13
N ASP A 455 -10.86 26.36 -4.57
CA ASP A 455 -10.33 25.24 -3.78
C ASP A 455 -11.36 24.29 -3.16
N ARG A 456 -12.62 24.30 -3.57
CA ARG A 456 -13.68 23.46 -2.98
C ARG A 456 -13.88 22.11 -3.68
N VAL A 457 -13.51 22.00 -4.95
CA VAL A 457 -13.63 20.77 -5.73
C VAL A 457 -12.25 20.35 -6.22
N LEU A 458 -11.85 19.12 -5.88
CA LEU A 458 -10.65 18.47 -6.41
C LEU A 458 -11.02 17.66 -7.64
N VAL A 459 -10.21 17.74 -8.69
CA VAL A 459 -10.31 16.90 -9.89
C VAL A 459 -8.99 16.17 -10.11
N LEU A 460 -9.07 14.86 -10.29
CA LEU A 460 -8.02 14.03 -10.87
C LEU A 460 -8.51 13.53 -12.23
N LYS A 461 -7.81 13.89 -13.29
CA LYS A 461 -7.99 13.34 -14.64
C LYS A 461 -7.02 12.18 -14.82
N ARG A 462 -7.48 11.07 -15.40
CA ARG A 462 -6.65 9.94 -15.84
C ARG A 462 -6.87 9.70 -17.33
N SER A 463 -5.81 9.49 -18.09
CA SER A 463 -5.86 9.32 -19.54
C SER A 463 -4.78 8.36 -20.04
N PHE A 464 -5.10 7.54 -21.03
CA PHE A 464 -4.13 6.65 -21.67
C PHE A 464 -4.42 6.57 -23.17
N LYS A 465 -3.37 6.45 -24.01
CA LYS A 465 -3.50 6.52 -25.48
C LYS A 465 -4.47 5.44 -25.98
N ASN A 466 -5.43 5.82 -26.82
CA ASN A 466 -6.51 4.98 -27.35
C ASN A 466 -7.55 4.49 -26.32
N TYR A 467 -7.52 4.98 -25.08
CA TYR A 467 -8.55 4.68 -24.07
C TYR A 467 -9.36 5.93 -23.69
N PRO A 468 -10.61 5.76 -23.20
CA PRO A 468 -11.42 6.85 -22.66
C PRO A 468 -10.74 7.62 -21.53
N VAL A 469 -10.99 8.92 -21.48
CA VAL A 469 -10.51 9.80 -20.41
C VAL A 469 -11.46 9.69 -19.22
N TYR A 470 -10.91 9.60 -18.01
CA TYR A 470 -11.68 9.56 -16.78
C TYR A 470 -11.43 10.82 -15.95
N PHE A 471 -12.49 11.33 -15.31
CA PHE A 471 -12.44 12.46 -14.39
C PHE A 471 -13.01 12.04 -13.04
N ILE A 472 -12.17 11.99 -12.02
CA ILE A 472 -12.54 11.81 -10.63
C ILE A 472 -12.77 13.21 -10.05
N VAL A 473 -14.02 13.53 -9.70
CA VAL A 473 -14.43 14.86 -9.23
C VAL A 473 -14.95 14.72 -7.80
N ILE A 474 -14.32 15.43 -6.85
CA ILE A 474 -14.58 15.32 -5.41
C ILE A 474 -14.91 16.71 -4.86
N ASN A 475 -16.15 16.92 -4.41
CA ASN A 475 -16.51 18.14 -3.66
C ASN A 475 -16.10 17.96 -2.19
N LEU A 476 -15.12 18.72 -1.71
CA LEU A 476 -14.63 18.65 -0.33
C LEU A 476 -15.46 19.51 0.64
N SER A 477 -16.26 20.43 0.10
CA SER A 477 -17.05 21.39 0.86
C SER A 477 -18.37 20.84 1.40
N LEU A 478 -18.92 21.54 2.39
CA LEU A 478 -20.20 21.23 3.04
C LEU A 478 -21.44 21.77 2.28
N ARG A 479 -21.27 22.25 1.04
CA ARG A 479 -22.36 22.76 0.21
C ARG A 479 -22.34 22.16 -1.20
N GLN A 480 -23.44 22.31 -1.94
CA GLN A 480 -23.45 21.94 -3.35
C GLN A 480 -22.56 22.87 -4.17
N GLU A 481 -21.86 22.31 -5.15
CA GLU A 481 -20.98 23.06 -6.06
C GLU A 481 -21.35 22.78 -7.51
N LYS A 482 -21.35 23.83 -8.33
CA LYS A 482 -21.52 23.74 -9.79
C LYS A 482 -20.14 23.53 -10.41
N VAL A 483 -19.91 22.36 -10.98
CA VAL A 483 -18.63 21.94 -11.58
C VAL A 483 -18.63 22.26 -13.08
N ASN A 484 -17.51 22.82 -13.55
CA ASN A 484 -17.19 23.02 -14.95
C ASN A 484 -15.80 22.46 -15.23
N LEU A 485 -15.68 21.50 -16.16
CA LEU A 485 -14.40 20.86 -16.53
C LEU A 485 -13.74 21.48 -17.78
N THR A 486 -14.27 22.56 -18.36
CA THR A 486 -13.73 23.19 -19.59
C THR A 486 -12.28 23.65 -19.48
N SER A 487 -11.82 24.02 -18.29
CA SER A 487 -10.43 24.40 -18.03
C SER A 487 -9.43 23.24 -18.00
N ILE A 488 -9.89 21.98 -17.99
CA ILE A 488 -9.05 20.78 -17.78
C ILE A 488 -8.90 19.95 -19.07
N HIS A 489 -9.87 20.04 -20.00
CA HIS A 489 -9.78 19.35 -21.28
C HIS A 489 -10.70 19.96 -22.35
N ALA A 490 -10.15 20.77 -23.26
CA ALA A 490 -10.97 21.62 -24.16
C ALA A 490 -11.96 20.88 -25.10
N ASN A 491 -11.78 19.58 -25.40
CA ASN A 491 -12.40 18.92 -26.55
C ASN A 491 -13.21 17.64 -26.22
N LEU A 492 -14.01 17.63 -25.14
CA LEU A 492 -14.95 16.51 -24.88
C LEU A 492 -16.27 16.70 -25.65
N LYS A 493 -16.74 15.65 -26.33
CA LYS A 493 -18.14 15.58 -26.80
C LYS A 493 -19.08 15.74 -25.59
N ASN A 494 -20.23 16.38 -25.82
CA ASN A 494 -20.97 17.19 -24.84
C ASN A 494 -21.36 16.57 -23.48
N THR A 495 -21.25 15.25 -23.24
CA THR A 495 -21.59 14.65 -21.95
C THR A 495 -20.63 13.52 -21.52
N LEU A 496 -20.53 13.29 -20.21
CA LEU A 496 -19.72 12.22 -19.61
C LEU A 496 -20.58 11.24 -18.85
N ASN A 497 -20.26 9.95 -18.95
CA ASN A 497 -20.96 8.87 -18.27
C ASN A 497 -20.53 8.78 -16.80
N ILE A 498 -21.49 8.76 -15.86
CA ILE A 498 -21.20 8.46 -14.45
C ILE A 498 -20.96 6.95 -14.31
N ILE A 499 -19.71 6.55 -14.04
CA ILE A 499 -19.33 5.14 -13.84
C ILE A 499 -19.43 4.75 -12.36
N VAL A 500 -18.96 5.63 -11.48
CA VAL A 500 -19.07 5.47 -10.03
C VAL A 500 -19.54 6.80 -9.43
N ALA A 501 -20.41 6.73 -8.42
CA ALA A 501 -20.81 7.87 -7.62
C ALA A 501 -20.75 7.45 -6.15
N SER A 502 -20.39 8.40 -5.28
CA SER A 502 -20.31 8.18 -3.84
C SER A 502 -21.67 7.82 -3.25
N SER A 503 -21.68 7.11 -2.12
CA SER A 503 -22.90 6.60 -1.47
C SER A 503 -23.89 7.68 -1.06
N ASN A 504 -23.40 8.91 -0.85
CA ASN A 504 -24.15 10.13 -0.53
C ASN A 504 -24.53 10.98 -1.78
N ALA A 505 -24.10 10.61 -3.00
CA ALA A 505 -24.47 11.35 -4.20
C ALA A 505 -25.96 11.18 -4.53
N ILE A 506 -26.65 12.29 -4.85
CA ILE A 506 -28.05 12.25 -5.31
C ILE A 506 -28.11 11.58 -6.69
N ARG A 507 -27.34 12.10 -7.66
CA ARG A 507 -27.23 11.57 -9.02
C ARG A 507 -26.12 10.53 -9.10
N VAL A 508 -26.47 9.32 -9.57
CA VAL A 508 -25.56 8.15 -9.52
C VAL A 508 -25.39 7.38 -10.84
N THR A 509 -26.15 7.72 -11.87
CA THR A 509 -26.16 7.05 -13.19
C THR A 509 -26.52 8.05 -14.30
N GLY A 510 -26.30 7.62 -15.55
CA GLY A 510 -26.55 8.42 -16.75
C GLY A 510 -25.41 9.39 -17.06
N THR A 511 -25.70 10.40 -17.88
CA THR A 511 -24.72 11.34 -18.43
C THR A 511 -24.81 12.74 -17.81
N VAL A 512 -23.67 13.36 -17.52
CA VAL A 512 -23.58 14.76 -17.06
C VAL A 512 -22.97 15.65 -18.15
N PRO A 513 -23.49 16.88 -18.38
CA PRO A 513 -22.82 17.84 -19.25
C PRO A 513 -21.51 18.30 -18.59
N TRP A 514 -20.39 18.08 -19.28
CA TRP A 514 -19.05 18.27 -18.72
C TRP A 514 -18.73 19.72 -18.33
N ALA A 515 -19.39 20.69 -18.97
CA ALA A 515 -19.21 22.11 -18.71
C ALA A 515 -20.05 22.67 -17.55
N ASN A 516 -21.07 21.95 -17.06
CA ASN A 516 -22.02 22.50 -16.07
C ASN A 516 -22.88 21.43 -15.38
N PHE A 517 -22.38 20.79 -14.32
CA PHE A 517 -23.19 19.87 -13.50
C PHE A 517 -23.08 20.17 -12.01
N ILE A 518 -24.10 19.79 -11.23
CA ILE A 518 -24.13 20.00 -9.78
C ILE A 518 -23.60 18.76 -9.07
N LEU A 519 -22.67 18.95 -8.13
CA LEU A 519 -22.17 17.95 -7.21
C LEU A 519 -22.50 18.36 -5.77
N THR A 520 -23.22 17.51 -5.04
CA THR A 520 -23.71 17.80 -3.69
C THR A 520 -22.59 17.86 -2.66
N ALA A 521 -22.89 18.40 -1.46
CA ALA A 521 -21.94 18.47 -0.35
C ALA A 521 -21.27 17.12 -0.07
N ASN A 522 -19.94 17.12 0.03
CA ASN A 522 -19.09 15.93 0.20
C ASN A 522 -19.29 14.79 -0.83
N ALA A 523 -20.03 14.98 -1.92
CA ALA A 523 -20.20 13.95 -2.93
C ALA A 523 -19.00 13.90 -3.88
N ALA A 524 -18.77 12.71 -4.44
CA ALA A 524 -17.76 12.47 -5.44
C ALA A 524 -18.32 11.60 -6.58
N VAL A 525 -17.78 11.77 -7.79
CA VAL A 525 -18.14 11.00 -8.98
C VAL A 525 -16.90 10.66 -9.80
N VAL A 526 -16.93 9.50 -10.43
CA VAL A 526 -15.99 9.09 -11.49
C VAL A 526 -16.74 9.12 -12.81
N LEU A 527 -16.32 10.02 -13.68
CA LEU A 527 -16.90 10.27 -15.00
C LEU A 527 -16.00 9.66 -16.09
N LYS A 528 -16.58 9.13 -17.16
CA LYS A 528 -15.88 8.57 -18.33
C LYS A 528 -16.31 9.30 -19.59
N SER A 529 -15.36 9.69 -20.45
CA SER A 529 -15.66 10.18 -21.80
C SER A 529 -16.23 9.07 -22.69
N GLU A 530 -16.84 9.44 -23.81
CA GLU A 530 -17.01 8.49 -24.91
C GLU A 530 -15.64 8.05 -25.45
N GLU A 531 -15.61 6.91 -26.13
CA GLU A 531 -14.41 6.43 -26.81
C GLU A 531 -14.05 7.36 -27.97
N GLN A 532 -12.76 7.70 -28.09
CA GLN A 532 -12.25 8.30 -29.32
C GLN A 532 -12.23 7.21 -30.39
N THR A 533 -13.36 7.05 -31.09
CA THR A 533 -13.41 6.29 -32.33
C THR A 533 -12.40 6.90 -33.29
N THR A 534 -11.26 6.24 -33.47
CA THR A 534 -10.34 6.55 -34.56
C THR A 534 -11.09 6.27 -35.85
N THR A 535 -11.52 7.33 -36.53
CA THR A 535 -12.06 7.24 -37.88
C THR A 535 -10.99 6.62 -38.77
N LYS A 536 -11.21 5.36 -39.18
CA LYS A 536 -10.47 4.74 -40.28
C LYS A 536 -10.55 5.72 -41.46
N PRO A 537 -9.44 6.08 -42.13
CA PRO A 537 -9.51 6.92 -43.31
C PRO A 537 -10.36 6.22 -44.38
N SER A 538 -11.47 6.85 -44.77
CA SER A 538 -12.24 6.41 -45.93
C SER A 538 -11.42 6.71 -47.18
N ILE A 539 -10.79 5.69 -47.77
CA ILE A 539 -10.12 5.83 -49.06
C ILE A 539 -11.20 5.81 -50.14
N THR A 540 -11.58 6.99 -50.62
CA THR A 540 -12.37 7.12 -51.85
C THR A 540 -11.45 6.85 -53.04
N ILE A 541 -11.63 5.71 -53.71
CA ILE A 541 -10.91 5.42 -54.95
C ILE A 541 -11.76 5.91 -56.12
N THR A 542 -11.31 6.97 -56.79
CA THR A 542 -11.73 7.32 -58.14
C THR A 542 -10.99 6.43 -59.14
N THR A 543 -11.73 5.70 -59.97
CA THR A 543 -11.18 4.88 -61.06
C THR A 543 -11.07 5.70 -62.33
N GLU A 544 -9.85 5.83 -62.87
CA GLU A 544 -9.63 6.16 -64.28
C GLU A 544 -8.98 4.95 -64.97
N GLU A 545 -9.47 4.62 -66.16
CA GLU A 545 -8.97 3.52 -66.99
C GLU A 545 -7.80 3.99 -67.87
N GLY A 546 -6.75 3.19 -67.99
CA GLY A 546 -5.60 3.47 -68.86
C GLY A 546 -4.85 2.19 -69.23
N ALA A 547 -4.63 1.97 -70.53
CA ALA A 547 -4.17 0.69 -71.09
C ALA A 547 -2.65 0.45 -70.95
N VAL A 548 -2.27 -0.82 -71.06
CA VAL A 548 -0.88 -1.32 -71.00
C VAL A 548 -0.32 -1.58 -72.40
N THR A 549 0.96 -1.28 -72.62
CA THR A 549 1.81 -1.95 -73.62
C THR A 549 3.21 -2.24 -73.06
N ASN A 550 3.79 -3.38 -73.46
CA ASN A 550 5.11 -3.90 -73.04
C ASN A 550 6.28 -3.05 -73.62
N ASP A 551 7.57 -3.16 -73.22
CA ASP A 551 8.49 -4.31 -73.30
C ASP A 551 9.85 -3.90 -72.64
N SER A 552 10.54 -4.72 -71.83
CA SER A 552 11.61 -5.71 -72.14
C SER A 552 13.08 -5.21 -72.03
N THR A 553 13.91 -5.90 -71.21
CA THR A 553 15.39 -6.21 -71.38
C THR A 553 16.41 -5.06 -71.59
N GLU A 554 17.70 -5.10 -71.19
CA GLU A 554 18.54 -6.04 -70.43
C GLU A 554 19.82 -5.33 -69.86
N SER A 555 20.54 -6.03 -68.98
CA SER A 555 21.91 -5.81 -68.42
C SER A 555 22.83 -4.68 -68.92
N THR A 556 23.56 -4.01 -67.98
CA THR A 556 25.00 -4.27 -67.70
C THR A 556 25.59 -3.41 -66.55
N SER A 557 26.76 -3.81 -66.06
CA SER A 557 27.49 -3.33 -64.86
C SER A 557 28.10 -1.92 -64.93
N LEU A 558 28.32 -1.27 -63.76
CA LEU A 558 29.67 -0.87 -63.27
C LEU A 558 29.70 -0.15 -61.89
N THR A 559 30.76 -0.47 -61.12
CA THR A 559 31.47 0.26 -60.04
C THR A 559 30.78 1.28 -59.10
N THR A 560 31.08 1.05 -57.81
CA THR A 560 30.96 1.92 -56.63
C THR A 560 31.38 3.39 -56.79
N ASN A 561 30.61 4.29 -56.17
CA ASN A 561 31.10 5.51 -55.53
C ASN A 561 30.29 5.79 -54.24
N ILE A 562 30.93 6.38 -53.22
CA ILE A 562 30.37 6.57 -51.88
C ILE A 562 29.99 8.04 -51.66
N THR A 563 28.75 8.30 -51.23
CA THR A 563 28.36 9.52 -50.48
C THR A 563 27.13 9.25 -49.59
N ASN A 564 26.97 10.07 -48.55
CA ASN A 564 26.13 9.78 -47.38
C ASN A 564 24.66 10.28 -47.45
N PHE A 565 23.88 9.75 -46.48
CA PHE A 565 22.74 10.37 -45.76
C PHE A 565 21.26 10.01 -46.09
N THR A 566 20.57 9.65 -44.99
CA THR A 566 19.15 9.83 -44.60
C THR A 566 17.98 8.93 -45.09
N GLU A 567 17.33 8.37 -44.07
CA GLU A 567 15.86 8.16 -43.84
C GLU A 567 14.96 7.24 -44.69
N LYS A 568 14.22 6.37 -43.96
CA LYS A 568 12.84 5.84 -44.19
C LYS A 568 12.58 4.99 -45.45
N SER A 569 11.65 4.05 -45.50
CA SER A 569 10.96 3.19 -44.51
C SER A 569 10.29 2.02 -45.28
N THR A 570 9.80 0.95 -44.62
CA THR A 570 8.65 0.06 -45.04
C THR A 570 8.52 -0.33 -46.53
N THR A 571 8.45 -1.58 -47.01
CA THR A 571 7.74 -2.84 -46.62
C THR A 571 7.85 -3.76 -47.88
N GLU A 572 7.64 -5.08 -47.91
CA GLU A 572 6.32 -5.77 -47.97
C GLU A 572 6.46 -7.31 -48.12
N LYS A 573 5.44 -8.03 -47.62
CA LYS A 573 4.72 -9.23 -48.12
C LYS A 573 5.38 -10.27 -49.06
N SER A 574 4.99 -11.54 -48.80
CA SER A 574 4.57 -12.51 -49.82
C SER A 574 3.29 -13.21 -49.27
N THR A 575 2.12 -13.16 -49.94
CA THR A 575 1.49 -14.24 -50.75
C THR A 575 1.16 -15.55 -49.96
N THR A 576 0.01 -16.24 -50.10
CA THR A 576 -0.99 -16.30 -51.20
C THR A 576 -2.36 -16.92 -50.79
N LYS A 577 -3.44 -16.50 -51.48
CA LYS A 577 -4.77 -17.12 -51.80
C LYS A 577 -5.25 -18.46 -51.16
N LYS A 578 -6.52 -18.48 -50.68
CA LYS A 578 -7.75 -19.12 -51.26
C LYS A 578 -8.96 -19.00 -50.27
N GLU A 579 -10.17 -18.60 -50.68
CA GLU A 579 -11.33 -19.40 -51.22
C GLU A 579 -11.78 -20.55 -50.28
N GLU A 580 -13.05 -20.78 -49.90
CA GLU A 580 -14.33 -20.02 -50.00
C GLU A 580 -15.39 -20.67 -49.04
N GLU A 581 -16.67 -20.25 -49.12
CA GLU A 581 -17.90 -20.89 -48.56
C GLU A 581 -18.32 -20.65 -47.08
N ARG A 582 -19.52 -21.18 -46.73
CA ARG A 582 -20.65 -20.42 -46.14
C ARG A 582 -21.57 -21.33 -45.31
N SER A 583 -22.02 -20.91 -44.11
CA SER A 583 -23.44 -20.96 -43.64
C SER A 583 -23.69 -20.90 -42.11
N THR A 584 -24.70 -20.10 -41.73
CA THR A 584 -25.79 -20.33 -40.73
C THR A 584 -25.58 -20.63 -39.23
N THR A 585 -26.25 -19.76 -38.43
CA THR A 585 -27.18 -20.03 -37.29
C THR A 585 -26.70 -20.44 -35.87
N GLU A 586 -26.96 -19.50 -34.94
CA GLU A 586 -27.72 -19.61 -33.67
C GLU A 586 -27.26 -20.40 -32.42
N SER A 587 -27.58 -19.75 -31.28
CA SER A 587 -27.89 -20.26 -29.93
C SER A 587 -26.77 -20.50 -28.90
N ASP A 588 -26.83 -19.67 -27.85
CA ASP A 588 -26.72 -19.96 -26.42
C ASP A 588 -25.86 -21.14 -25.91
N ASN A 589 -24.88 -20.84 -25.05
CA ASN A 589 -25.17 -20.89 -23.59
C ASN A 589 -24.09 -20.30 -22.66
N ASN A 590 -24.53 -20.07 -21.42
CA ASN A 590 -23.78 -19.55 -20.27
C ASN A 590 -22.50 -20.34 -19.91
N ALA A 591 -21.42 -19.60 -19.64
CA ALA A 591 -20.46 -19.93 -18.59
C ALA A 591 -19.76 -18.66 -18.08
N MET A 592 -20.36 -17.95 -17.11
CA MET A 592 -19.65 -16.91 -16.37
C MET A 592 -18.62 -17.55 -15.42
N LEU A 593 -17.38 -17.70 -15.87
CA LEU A 593 -16.25 -17.91 -14.96
C LEU A 593 -16.00 -16.62 -14.18
N SER A 594 -16.31 -16.63 -12.89
CA SER A 594 -16.03 -15.51 -12.00
C SER A 594 -14.54 -15.46 -11.64
N CYS A 595 -13.75 -14.71 -12.39
CA CYS A 595 -12.40 -14.34 -11.95
C CYS A 595 -12.51 -13.49 -10.67
N ALA A 596 -12.17 -14.10 -9.53
CA ALA A 596 -12.00 -13.39 -8.28
C ALA A 596 -10.97 -12.25 -8.45
N PRO A 597 -11.07 -11.12 -7.74
CA PRO A 597 -10.02 -10.13 -7.80
C PRO A 597 -8.79 -10.65 -7.05
N ALA A 598 -7.64 -10.65 -7.72
CA ALA A 598 -6.36 -10.73 -7.02
C ALA A 598 -6.25 -9.53 -6.07
N PHE A 599 -6.33 -9.82 -4.77
CA PHE A 599 -5.95 -8.90 -3.70
C PHE A 599 -4.62 -9.38 -3.11
N LEU A 600 -3.76 -8.45 -2.72
CA LEU A 600 -2.64 -8.76 -1.84
C LEU A 600 -3.10 -8.58 -0.39
N LEU A 601 -2.86 -9.57 0.47
CA LEU A 601 -3.02 -9.43 1.91
C LEU A 601 -1.69 -8.99 2.54
N ILE A 602 -1.74 -7.98 3.40
CA ILE A 602 -0.70 -7.73 4.40
C ILE A 602 -1.20 -8.27 5.72
N ILE A 603 -0.47 -9.25 6.26
CA ILE A 603 -0.69 -9.74 7.62
C ILE A 603 0.23 -8.94 8.53
N SER A 604 -0.35 -8.07 9.36
CA SER A 604 0.42 -7.35 10.36
C SER A 604 0.81 -8.27 11.52
N SER A 605 2.12 -8.53 11.60
CA SER A 605 2.81 -9.54 12.41
C SER A 605 2.84 -9.27 13.92
N ILE A 606 3.48 -10.18 14.65
CA ILE A 606 2.82 -10.94 15.72
C ILE A 606 3.32 -10.64 17.18
N VAL A 607 2.49 -10.93 18.21
CA VAL A 607 2.66 -10.94 19.70
C VAL A 607 2.65 -9.63 20.53
N ILE A 608 1.67 -9.36 21.39
CA ILE A 608 1.85 -8.87 22.78
C ILE A 608 0.60 -9.29 23.54
N SER A 609 0.81 -9.98 24.66
CA SER A 609 -0.15 -10.02 25.76
C SER A 609 0.41 -9.18 26.92
N CYS A 610 -0.40 -8.25 27.42
CA CYS A 610 -0.23 -7.69 28.76
C CYS A 610 -1.57 -7.74 29.48
N LYS A 611 -1.75 -8.76 30.33
CA LYS A 611 -2.30 -8.52 31.67
C LYS A 611 -1.09 -8.43 32.60
N PHE A 612 -1.14 -7.43 33.49
CA PHE A 612 -0.05 -7.00 34.38
C PHE A 612 0.69 -8.13 35.11
#